data_AF-A0A413EMP9-F1
#
_entry.id   AF-A0A413EMP9-F1
#
_cell.length_a   1.000
_cell.length_b   1.000
_cell.length_c   1.000
_cell.angle_alpha   90.00
_cell.angle_beta   90.00
_cell.angle_gamma   90.00
#
_symmetry.space_group_name_H-M   'P 1'
#
loop_
_entity.id
_entity.type
_entity.pdbx_description
1 polymer ?
#
loop_
_entity_poly.entity_id
_entity_poly.type
_entity_poly.pdbx_seq_one_letter_code
_entity_poly.pdbx_strand_id
1 'polypeptide(L)'
;MMMNMKKNIILFAFLFVGVLTGYCQQSAYLFVYFTGNRMSEEAVRMAVSLDGYNYKALNGNQPVLDSRVISSTGGVRDPHILRCEDGKTFYMVVTDMVSGNGWSSNRAMILLKSKDLVHWTSNIVNIQKKYPNQEDLKRVWAPQTIYDREAGKYMVYWSMQHGNGPDIIYYAYANKDFTDIEGEPKPLFLPENKKSCIDGDIIYKDGLYHLFYKTEGNGNGIKKATTSSLTSGQWTESDDYKQQTKDPVEGSGIFPLVGSDKYILMYDVYTKGKYQFTESSDLEHFKVIDHAISMDFHPRHGTVMPITPKELKRLFKVYGKPEGF
;
A
#
# COMPACT_ATOMS: atom_id res chain seq x y z
N MET A 1 -9.83 21.50 -61.42
CA MET A 1 -11.12 20.79 -61.34
C MET A 1 -11.01 19.80 -60.19
N MET A 2 -11.87 19.97 -59.18
CA MET A 2 -11.80 19.33 -57.86
C MET A 2 -11.66 17.80 -57.93
N MET A 3 -10.67 17.24 -57.25
CA MET A 3 -10.62 15.81 -56.93
C MET A 3 -11.25 15.56 -55.56
N ASN A 4 -12.34 14.79 -55.61
CA ASN A 4 -13.12 14.18 -54.54
C ASN A 4 -12.38 13.89 -53.21
N MET A 5 -12.75 14.64 -52.17
CA MET A 5 -12.64 14.21 -50.77
C MET A 5 -13.80 13.27 -50.43
N LYS A 6 -13.59 11.96 -50.41
CA LYS A 6 -14.36 11.00 -49.58
C LYS A 6 -13.53 9.75 -49.34
N LYS A 7 -13.01 9.59 -48.11
CA LYS A 7 -13.13 8.36 -47.30
C LYS A 7 -12.27 8.46 -46.02
N ASN A 8 -12.83 7.89 -44.96
CA ASN A 8 -12.18 7.52 -43.69
C ASN A 8 -12.17 8.57 -42.58
N ILE A 9 -13.37 8.99 -42.16
CA ILE A 9 -13.63 9.25 -40.74
C ILE A 9 -14.55 8.12 -40.30
N ILE A 10 -14.05 7.24 -39.42
CA ILE A 10 -14.73 6.33 -38.48
C ILE A 10 -13.67 5.27 -38.15
N LEU A 11 -12.97 5.43 -37.02
CA LEU A 11 -12.76 4.38 -36.01
C LEU A 11 -11.82 4.91 -34.90
N PHE A 12 -12.33 5.75 -34.01
CA PHE A 12 -11.68 6.02 -32.72
C PHE A 12 -12.77 6.20 -31.65
N ALA A 13 -13.53 5.13 -31.41
CA ALA A 13 -14.57 5.14 -30.37
C ALA A 13 -14.61 3.86 -29.52
N PHE A 14 -13.67 2.91 -29.69
CA PHE A 14 -13.72 1.62 -28.99
C PHE A 14 -12.64 1.38 -27.92
N LEU A 15 -11.76 2.35 -27.63
CA LEU A 15 -10.74 2.15 -26.59
C LEU A 15 -11.11 2.68 -25.19
N PHE A 16 -12.24 3.38 -25.04
CA PHE A 16 -12.62 3.98 -23.74
C PHE A 16 -13.63 3.17 -22.92
N VAL A 17 -14.19 2.08 -23.48
CA VAL A 17 -15.21 1.28 -22.77
C VAL A 17 -14.57 0.28 -21.79
N GLY A 18 -13.32 -0.16 -22.01
CA GLY A 18 -12.68 -1.19 -21.20
C GLY A 18 -12.27 -0.77 -19.78
N VAL A 19 -12.10 0.53 -19.52
CA VAL A 19 -11.64 1.05 -18.22
C VAL A 19 -12.81 1.23 -17.24
N LEU A 20 -14.02 1.54 -17.75
CA LEU A 20 -15.21 1.73 -16.91
C LEU A 20 -15.87 0.39 -16.47
N THR A 21 -15.68 -0.70 -17.23
CA THR A 21 -16.30 -2.00 -16.88
C THR A 21 -15.59 -2.72 -15.74
N GLY A 22 -14.32 -2.43 -15.48
CA GLY A 22 -13.54 -3.10 -14.42
C GLY A 22 -13.94 -2.66 -13.01
N TYR A 23 -14.25 -1.37 -12.82
CA TYR A 23 -14.68 -0.82 -11.53
C TYR A 23 -16.12 -1.24 -11.15
N CYS A 24 -17.00 -1.43 -12.14
CA CYS A 24 -18.40 -1.82 -11.90
C CYS A 24 -18.56 -3.23 -11.30
N GLN A 25 -17.51 -4.07 -11.33
CA GLN A 25 -17.54 -5.43 -10.78
C GLN A 25 -16.90 -5.57 -9.40
N GLN A 26 -16.31 -4.50 -8.86
CA GLN A 26 -15.77 -4.48 -7.51
C GLN A 26 -16.89 -4.06 -6.56
N SER A 27 -17.21 -4.89 -5.58
CA SER A 27 -18.35 -4.64 -4.68
C SER A 27 -18.05 -5.07 -3.24
N ALA A 28 -16.76 -5.22 -2.93
CA ALA A 28 -16.25 -5.62 -1.63
C ALA A 28 -14.80 -5.13 -1.52
N TYR A 29 -14.23 -5.26 -0.33
CA TYR A 29 -12.88 -4.83 0.01
C TYR A 29 -12.14 -5.96 0.72
N LEU A 30 -10.83 -6.03 0.49
CA LEU A 30 -9.88 -6.84 1.23
C LEU A 30 -8.97 -5.91 2.01
N PHE A 31 -8.92 -6.05 3.33
CA PHE A 31 -7.94 -5.42 4.21
C PHE A 31 -6.87 -6.44 4.57
N VAL A 32 -5.61 -6.15 4.23
CA VAL A 32 -4.44 -6.95 4.65
C VAL A 32 -3.68 -6.18 5.74
N TYR A 33 -3.35 -6.84 6.85
CA TYR A 33 -2.78 -6.21 8.04
C TYR A 33 -1.95 -7.19 8.89
N PHE A 34 -1.29 -6.68 9.94
CA PHE A 34 -0.76 -7.45 11.08
C PHE A 34 -1.31 -6.87 12.40
N THR A 35 -1.07 -7.48 13.56
CA THR A 35 -1.84 -7.13 14.79
C THR A 35 -1.01 -6.61 15.97
N GLY A 36 0.32 -6.60 15.90
CA GLY A 36 1.13 -6.22 17.06
C GLY A 36 2.61 -6.54 16.93
N ASN A 37 3.31 -6.53 18.07
CA ASN A 37 4.77 -6.60 18.14
C ASN A 37 5.29 -7.94 18.68
N ARG A 38 4.40 -8.87 19.04
CA ARG A 38 4.82 -10.26 19.30
C ARG A 38 5.08 -10.93 17.96
N MET A 39 6.07 -11.81 17.87
CA MET A 39 6.38 -12.53 16.63
C MET A 39 5.15 -13.24 16.01
N SER A 40 4.24 -13.77 16.84
CA SER A 40 2.99 -14.39 16.38
C SER A 40 1.98 -13.38 15.81
N GLU A 41 2.10 -12.10 16.14
CA GLU A 41 1.26 -10.99 15.65
C GLU A 41 1.84 -10.34 14.40
N GLU A 42 3.15 -10.47 14.18
CA GLU A 42 3.90 -10.02 13.01
C GLU A 42 3.75 -11.03 11.86
N ALA A 43 2.51 -11.12 11.38
CA ALA A 43 2.13 -12.03 10.31
C ALA A 43 0.95 -11.45 9.51
N VAL A 44 0.93 -11.77 8.21
CA VAL A 44 -0.13 -11.33 7.30
C VAL A 44 -1.47 -11.95 7.71
N ARG A 45 -2.45 -11.09 7.92
CA ARG A 45 -3.86 -11.40 8.15
C ARG A 45 -4.71 -10.68 7.13
N MET A 46 -5.94 -11.17 6.97
CA MET A 46 -6.90 -10.63 6.01
C MET A 46 -8.26 -10.45 6.66
N ALA A 47 -8.95 -9.37 6.29
CA ALA A 47 -10.34 -9.11 6.60
C ALA A 47 -11.08 -8.65 5.35
N VAL A 48 -12.40 -8.80 5.33
CA VAL A 48 -13.23 -8.41 4.19
C VAL A 48 -14.36 -7.49 4.62
N SER A 49 -14.82 -6.65 3.70
CA SER A 49 -15.97 -5.77 3.87
C SER A 49 -16.78 -5.70 2.57
N LEU A 50 -18.10 -5.54 2.65
CA LEU A 50 -18.93 -5.29 1.46
C LEU A 50 -19.03 -3.80 1.11
N ASP A 51 -18.86 -2.92 2.09
CA ASP A 51 -19.14 -1.49 1.97
C ASP A 51 -17.91 -0.60 2.21
N GLY A 52 -16.83 -1.15 2.75
CA GLY A 52 -15.62 -0.41 3.12
C GLY A 52 -15.68 0.19 4.53
N TYR A 53 -16.74 -0.10 5.30
CA TYR A 53 -16.96 0.40 6.65
C TYR A 53 -17.06 -0.73 7.69
N ASN A 54 -17.68 -1.85 7.33
CA ASN A 54 -17.89 -3.00 8.21
C ASN A 54 -16.98 -4.15 7.80
N TYR A 55 -15.91 -4.40 8.56
CA TYR A 55 -14.92 -5.44 8.27
C TYR A 55 -15.07 -6.64 9.19
N LYS A 56 -14.87 -7.83 8.62
CA LYS A 56 -14.80 -9.10 9.34
C LYS A 56 -13.51 -9.82 9.02
N ALA A 57 -12.78 -10.25 10.05
CA ALA A 57 -11.56 -11.00 9.88
C ALA A 57 -11.84 -12.36 9.20
N LEU A 58 -11.03 -12.69 8.19
CA LEU A 58 -10.97 -14.03 7.63
C LEU A 58 -10.15 -14.95 8.54
N ASN A 59 -10.29 -16.25 8.37
CA ASN A 59 -9.47 -17.26 9.05
C ASN A 59 -9.48 -17.14 10.59
N GLY A 60 -10.58 -16.66 11.18
CA GLY A 60 -10.66 -16.40 12.63
C GLY A 60 -9.59 -15.44 13.16
N ASN A 61 -9.17 -14.47 12.34
CA ASN A 61 -8.09 -13.52 12.61
C ASN A 61 -6.71 -14.19 12.81
N GLN A 62 -6.53 -15.42 12.34
CA GLN A 62 -5.25 -16.12 12.31
C GLN A 62 -4.45 -15.77 11.04
N PRO A 63 -3.11 -15.86 11.08
CA PRO A 63 -2.27 -15.65 9.91
C PRO A 63 -2.72 -16.46 8.69
N VAL A 64 -2.69 -15.85 7.51
CA VAL A 64 -3.02 -16.52 6.24
C VAL A 64 -1.79 -17.00 5.48
N LEU A 65 -0.59 -16.62 5.94
CA LEU A 65 0.71 -17.05 5.45
C LEU A 65 1.60 -17.44 6.63
N ASP A 66 2.43 -18.47 6.44
CA ASP A 66 3.47 -18.79 7.43
C ASP A 66 4.68 -17.89 7.23
N SER A 67 4.85 -16.90 8.13
CA SER A 67 5.96 -15.95 8.11
C SER A 67 7.33 -16.67 8.07
N ARG A 68 7.47 -17.86 8.66
CA ARG A 68 8.75 -18.62 8.68
C ARG A 68 9.11 -19.21 7.33
N VAL A 69 8.14 -19.34 6.43
CA VAL A 69 8.35 -19.85 5.07
C VAL A 69 8.67 -18.71 4.11
N ILE A 70 8.01 -17.55 4.27
CA ILE A 70 8.12 -16.44 3.31
C ILE A 70 9.22 -15.42 3.64
N SER A 71 9.71 -15.38 4.89
CA SER A 71 10.62 -14.35 5.41
C SER A 71 11.93 -14.93 5.92
N SER A 72 12.98 -14.10 6.01
CA SER A 72 14.25 -14.51 6.61
C SER A 72 14.28 -14.38 8.13
N THR A 73 13.44 -13.51 8.71
CA THR A 73 13.39 -13.27 10.17
C THR A 73 12.37 -14.14 10.89
N GLY A 74 11.43 -14.74 10.17
CA GLY A 74 10.30 -15.48 10.71
C GLY A 74 9.08 -14.63 11.07
N GLY A 75 9.12 -13.32 10.81
CA GLY A 75 8.02 -12.38 11.01
C GLY A 75 7.90 -11.40 9.85
N VAL A 76 6.69 -10.87 9.64
CA VAL A 76 6.42 -9.87 8.60
C VAL A 76 5.48 -8.78 9.08
N ARG A 77 5.67 -7.56 8.57
CA ARG A 77 4.91 -6.37 8.96
C ARG A 77 4.52 -5.54 7.74
N ASP A 78 3.64 -4.58 7.97
CA ASP A 78 3.31 -3.49 7.03
C ASP A 78 2.91 -3.97 5.63
N PRO A 79 1.93 -4.90 5.49
CA PRO A 79 1.52 -5.40 4.20
C PRO A 79 0.83 -4.35 3.34
N HIS A 80 1.38 -4.13 2.15
CA HIS A 80 0.71 -3.40 1.08
C HIS A 80 0.33 -4.34 -0.05
N ILE A 81 -0.90 -4.23 -0.55
CA ILE A 81 -1.44 -5.07 -1.63
C ILE A 81 -2.06 -4.21 -2.73
N LEU A 82 -1.88 -4.62 -3.99
CA LEU A 82 -2.58 -4.05 -5.14
C LEU A 82 -3.00 -5.09 -6.15
N ARG A 83 -4.02 -4.76 -6.95
CA ARG A 83 -4.36 -5.43 -8.20
C ARG A 83 -3.56 -4.82 -9.34
N CYS A 84 -2.92 -5.66 -10.13
CA CYS A 84 -2.17 -5.24 -11.31
C CYS A 84 -3.09 -4.74 -12.43
N GLU A 85 -2.54 -3.96 -13.38
CA GLU A 85 -3.20 -3.38 -14.54
C GLU A 85 -3.71 -4.48 -15.50
N ASP A 86 -3.17 -5.70 -15.39
CA ASP A 86 -3.70 -6.87 -16.11
C ASP A 86 -5.05 -7.38 -15.56
N GLY A 87 -5.52 -6.80 -14.45
CA GLY A 87 -6.80 -7.07 -13.79
C GLY A 87 -6.89 -8.42 -13.03
N LYS A 88 -5.86 -9.28 -13.13
CA LYS A 88 -5.92 -10.69 -12.69
C LYS A 88 -4.76 -11.10 -11.77
N THR A 89 -3.69 -10.31 -11.73
CA THR A 89 -2.53 -10.54 -10.88
C THR A 89 -2.57 -9.59 -9.68
N PHE A 90 -2.10 -10.06 -8.53
CA PHE A 90 -1.98 -9.31 -7.30
C PHE A 90 -0.55 -9.33 -6.82
N TYR A 91 -0.08 -8.15 -6.45
CA TYR A 91 1.21 -7.99 -5.80
C TYR A 91 0.99 -7.57 -4.36
N MET A 92 1.75 -8.18 -3.46
CA MET A 92 1.84 -7.77 -2.08
C MET A 92 3.31 -7.61 -1.72
N VAL A 93 3.63 -6.59 -0.93
CA VAL A 93 4.96 -6.40 -0.35
C VAL A 93 4.82 -6.26 1.16
N VAL A 94 5.82 -6.75 1.89
CA VAL A 94 5.85 -6.71 3.37
C VAL A 94 7.28 -6.46 3.86
N THR A 95 7.41 -5.87 5.04
CA THR A 95 8.67 -5.77 5.79
C THR A 95 9.08 -7.16 6.30
N ASP A 96 10.34 -7.59 6.10
CA ASP A 96 10.88 -8.83 6.68
C ASP A 96 11.45 -8.59 8.08
N MET A 97 10.64 -8.69 9.13
CA MET A 97 11.03 -8.23 10.47
C MET A 97 10.33 -8.96 11.61
N VAL A 98 11.08 -9.12 12.70
CA VAL A 98 10.56 -9.36 14.05
C VAL A 98 10.99 -8.20 14.96
N SER A 99 10.05 -7.40 15.46
CA SER A 99 10.37 -6.21 16.28
C SER A 99 11.01 -6.54 17.62
N GLY A 100 10.83 -7.77 18.12
CA GLY A 100 11.56 -8.30 19.29
C GLY A 100 13.08 -8.31 19.12
N ASN A 101 13.59 -8.28 17.88
CA ASN A 101 15.02 -8.15 17.58
C ASN A 101 15.49 -6.69 17.55
N GLY A 102 14.61 -5.73 17.83
CA GLY A 102 14.85 -4.29 17.82
C GLY A 102 14.46 -3.60 16.51
N TRP A 103 14.30 -2.28 16.56
CA TRP A 103 13.82 -1.44 15.46
C TRP A 103 14.85 -1.14 14.36
N SER A 104 16.03 -1.77 14.42
CA SER A 104 17.07 -1.69 13.40
C SER A 104 17.51 -3.08 12.92
N SER A 105 16.63 -4.08 13.08
CA SER A 105 16.91 -5.50 12.82
C SER A 105 16.55 -5.97 11.41
N ASN A 106 16.08 -5.07 10.54
CA ASN A 106 15.54 -5.42 9.23
C ASN A 106 16.37 -4.82 8.08
N ARG A 107 16.63 -5.62 7.04
CA ARG A 107 17.39 -5.26 5.83
C ARG A 107 16.72 -5.70 4.54
N ALA A 108 15.50 -6.23 4.64
CA ALA A 108 14.85 -6.89 3.53
C ALA A 108 13.36 -6.57 3.49
N MET A 109 12.83 -6.63 2.28
CA MET A 109 11.41 -6.70 2.00
C MET A 109 11.11 -8.00 1.29
N ILE A 110 9.85 -8.42 1.33
CA ILE A 110 9.39 -9.63 0.65
C ILE A 110 8.40 -9.19 -0.42
N LEU A 111 8.63 -9.65 -1.64
CA LEU A 111 7.70 -9.50 -2.76
C LEU A 111 6.87 -10.78 -2.86
N LEU A 112 5.56 -10.63 -2.85
CA LEU A 112 4.59 -11.70 -3.01
C LEU A 112 3.73 -11.48 -4.24
N LYS A 113 3.45 -12.58 -4.95
CA LYS A 113 2.62 -12.58 -6.17
C LYS A 113 1.56 -13.66 -6.10
N SER A 114 0.34 -13.30 -6.48
CA SER A 114 -0.79 -14.22 -6.59
C SER A 114 -1.65 -13.92 -7.82
N LYS A 115 -2.40 -14.91 -8.28
CA LYS A 115 -3.49 -14.74 -9.27
C LYS A 115 -4.87 -14.94 -8.66
N ASP A 116 -4.93 -15.25 -7.37
CA ASP A 116 -6.16 -15.70 -6.74
C ASP A 116 -6.36 -15.23 -5.30
N LEU A 117 -5.41 -14.47 -4.73
CA LEU A 117 -5.39 -13.97 -3.34
C LEU A 117 -5.18 -15.04 -2.27
N VAL A 118 -4.96 -16.28 -2.67
CA VAL A 118 -4.85 -17.44 -1.76
C VAL A 118 -3.48 -18.07 -1.86
N HIS A 119 -3.04 -18.38 -3.07
CA HIS A 119 -1.74 -19.00 -3.32
C HIS A 119 -0.75 -17.91 -3.70
N TRP A 120 0.33 -17.83 -2.94
CA TRP A 120 1.34 -16.79 -3.07
C TRP A 120 2.71 -17.41 -3.33
N THR A 121 3.43 -16.87 -4.32
CA THR A 121 4.88 -17.05 -4.42
C THR A 121 5.54 -15.90 -3.68
N SER A 122 6.64 -16.16 -2.96
CA SER A 122 7.36 -15.15 -2.19
C SER A 122 8.84 -15.10 -2.57
N ASN A 123 9.40 -13.90 -2.63
CA ASN A 123 10.82 -13.66 -2.89
C ASN A 123 11.35 -12.59 -1.93
N ILE A 124 12.46 -12.89 -1.28
CA ILE A 124 13.13 -11.97 -0.35
C ILE A 124 14.11 -11.10 -1.13
N VAL A 125 13.95 -9.78 -1.02
CA VAL A 125 14.90 -8.78 -1.53
C VAL A 125 15.62 -8.17 -0.34
N ASN A 126 16.84 -8.65 -0.08
CA ASN A 126 17.70 -8.09 0.97
C ASN A 126 18.63 -7.03 0.37
N ILE A 127 18.37 -5.76 0.70
CA ILE A 127 19.08 -4.60 0.14
C ILE A 127 20.56 -4.64 0.51
N GLN A 128 20.87 -4.98 1.77
CA GLN A 128 22.26 -5.03 2.25
C GLN A 128 23.11 -6.06 1.51
N LYS A 129 22.52 -7.21 1.18
CA LYS A 129 23.23 -8.29 0.45
C LYS A 129 23.31 -8.03 -1.05
N LYS A 130 22.30 -7.36 -1.61
CA LYS A 130 22.15 -7.18 -3.05
C LYS A 130 23.05 -6.07 -3.60
N TYR A 131 23.29 -5.01 -2.82
CA TYR A 131 24.01 -3.82 -3.28
C TYR A 131 25.26 -3.56 -2.42
N PRO A 132 26.34 -3.03 -3.01
CA PRO A 132 27.50 -2.56 -2.25
C PRO A 132 27.17 -1.31 -1.43
N ASN A 133 28.06 -0.95 -0.50
CA ASN A 133 27.98 0.28 0.30
C ASN A 133 26.70 0.36 1.18
N GLN A 134 26.34 -0.76 1.82
CA GLN A 134 25.18 -0.89 2.72
C GLN A 134 25.58 -1.28 4.14
N GLU A 135 26.82 -1.02 4.54
CA GLU A 135 27.40 -1.39 5.83
C GLU A 135 26.71 -0.68 6.99
N ASP A 136 26.29 0.57 6.79
CA ASP A 136 25.58 1.39 7.79
C ASP A 136 24.05 1.42 7.59
N LEU A 137 23.52 0.63 6.66
CA LEU A 137 22.08 0.45 6.48
C LEU A 137 21.48 -0.05 7.80
N LYS A 138 20.37 0.56 8.25
CA LYS A 138 19.68 0.26 9.51
C LYS A 138 18.27 -0.31 9.34
N ARG A 139 17.53 0.08 8.30
CA ARG A 139 16.09 -0.22 8.15
C ARG A 139 15.67 -0.33 6.68
N VAL A 140 14.77 -1.25 6.35
CA VAL A 140 14.12 -1.42 5.03
C VAL A 140 12.65 -1.81 5.28
N TRP A 141 11.82 -0.84 5.62
CA TRP A 141 10.47 -1.08 6.16
C TRP A 141 9.37 -0.37 5.38
N ALA A 142 8.14 -0.82 5.64
CA ALA A 142 6.91 -0.36 5.01
C ALA A 142 7.01 -0.26 3.47
N PRO A 143 7.42 -1.35 2.78
CA PRO A 143 7.41 -1.34 1.34
C PRO A 143 5.96 -1.25 0.84
N GLN A 144 5.79 -0.55 -0.26
CA GLN A 144 4.55 -0.44 -1.00
C GLN A 144 4.81 -0.56 -2.50
N THR A 145 3.75 -0.61 -3.30
CA THR A 145 3.87 -0.76 -4.75
C THR A 145 2.87 0.14 -5.47
N ILE A 146 3.29 0.76 -6.57
CA ILE A 146 2.41 1.55 -7.44
C ILE A 146 2.77 1.28 -8.91
N TYR A 147 1.79 1.40 -9.81
CA TYR A 147 2.06 1.37 -11.24
C TYR A 147 2.46 2.77 -11.72
N ASP A 148 3.71 2.90 -12.17
CA ASP A 148 4.19 4.11 -12.82
C ASP A 148 3.73 4.10 -14.28
N ARG A 149 2.80 5.01 -14.60
CA ARG A 149 2.21 5.14 -15.93
C ARG A 149 3.21 5.65 -16.98
N GLU A 150 4.19 6.45 -16.57
CA GLU A 150 5.22 7.01 -17.46
C GLU A 150 6.23 5.93 -17.83
N ALA A 151 6.68 5.14 -16.85
CA ALA A 151 7.61 4.04 -17.08
C ALA A 151 6.96 2.76 -17.63
N GLY A 152 5.64 2.61 -17.47
CA GLY A 152 4.92 1.38 -17.81
C GLY A 152 5.33 0.18 -16.96
N LYS A 153 5.68 0.42 -15.69
CA LYS A 153 6.25 -0.57 -14.77
C LYS A 153 5.70 -0.42 -13.36
N TYR A 154 5.79 -1.49 -12.59
CA TYR A 154 5.55 -1.43 -11.15
C TYR A 154 6.78 -0.87 -10.43
N MET A 155 6.57 0.21 -9.69
CA MET A 155 7.53 0.76 -8.75
C MET A 155 7.28 0.15 -7.37
N VAL A 156 8.32 -0.38 -6.74
CA VAL A 156 8.33 -0.70 -5.31
C VAL A 156 9.04 0.45 -4.61
N TYR A 157 8.42 0.99 -3.56
CA TYR A 157 8.99 2.07 -2.76
C TYR A 157 8.89 1.74 -1.28
N TRP A 158 9.85 2.19 -0.48
CA TRP A 158 9.98 1.81 0.92
C TRP A 158 10.78 2.85 1.69
N SER A 159 10.71 2.82 3.01
CA SER A 159 11.49 3.70 3.86
C SER A 159 12.80 3.04 4.29
N MET A 160 13.88 3.83 4.29
CA MET A 160 15.22 3.33 4.56
C MET A 160 16.07 4.36 5.30
N GLN A 161 16.89 3.89 6.22
CA GLN A 161 17.82 4.70 7.00
C GLN A 161 19.25 4.16 6.93
N HIS A 162 20.20 5.06 6.75
CA HIS A 162 21.64 4.80 6.85
C HIS A 162 22.23 5.59 8.01
N GLY A 163 23.03 4.91 8.84
CA GLY A 163 23.78 5.55 9.93
C GLY A 163 22.88 6.41 10.83
N ASN A 164 23.24 7.68 11.02
CA ASN A 164 22.45 8.65 11.79
C ASN A 164 21.69 9.64 10.89
N GLY A 165 21.56 9.33 9.59
CA GLY A 165 20.76 10.11 8.65
C GLY A 165 19.25 9.97 8.90
N PRO A 166 18.45 10.82 8.25
CA PRO A 166 16.99 10.68 8.28
C PRO A 166 16.55 9.36 7.63
N ASP A 167 15.45 8.80 8.10
CA ASP A 167 14.69 7.82 7.32
C ASP A 167 14.04 8.56 6.15
N ILE A 168 14.21 8.05 4.92
CA ILE A 168 13.60 8.66 3.72
C ILE A 168 13.02 7.57 2.82
N ILE A 169 12.17 7.96 1.87
CA ILE A 169 11.52 7.01 0.95
C ILE A 169 12.40 6.82 -0.29
N TYR A 170 12.75 5.58 -0.56
CA TYR A 170 13.44 5.12 -1.77
C TYR A 170 12.49 4.38 -2.69
N TYR A 171 12.89 4.20 -3.95
CA TYR A 171 12.21 3.35 -4.91
C TYR A 171 13.18 2.58 -5.79
N ALA A 172 12.66 1.51 -6.37
CA ALA A 172 13.20 0.81 -7.54
C ALA A 172 12.04 0.20 -8.33
N TYR A 173 12.26 -0.12 -9.60
CA TYR A 173 11.24 -0.82 -10.39
C TYR A 173 11.29 -2.32 -10.10
N ALA A 174 10.15 -2.98 -9.99
CA ALA A 174 10.09 -4.43 -9.94
C ALA A 174 10.47 -5.02 -11.31
N ASN A 175 11.14 -6.16 -11.30
CA ASN A 175 11.35 -6.94 -12.51
C ASN A 175 10.01 -7.51 -13.02
N LYS A 176 10.00 -7.99 -14.27
CA LYS A 176 8.80 -8.51 -14.94
C LYS A 176 8.06 -9.60 -14.15
N ASP A 177 8.81 -10.48 -13.48
CA ASP A 177 8.23 -11.61 -12.77
C ASP A 177 7.77 -11.27 -11.35
N PHE A 178 8.10 -10.07 -10.86
CA PHE A 178 7.86 -9.60 -9.49
C PHE A 178 8.56 -10.46 -8.43
N THR A 179 9.80 -10.85 -8.73
CA THR A 179 10.65 -11.66 -7.84
C THR A 179 11.84 -10.87 -7.32
N ASP A 180 12.11 -9.69 -7.88
CA ASP A 180 13.25 -8.83 -7.54
C ASP A 180 12.98 -7.40 -8.02
N ILE A 181 13.88 -6.48 -7.67
CA ILE A 181 13.93 -5.10 -8.16
C ILE A 181 15.10 -4.89 -9.14
N GLU A 182 14.89 -3.97 -10.07
CA GLU A 182 15.81 -3.60 -11.14
C GLU A 182 16.67 -2.39 -10.76
N GLY A 183 17.95 -2.41 -11.14
CA GLY A 183 18.88 -1.31 -10.89
C GLY A 183 19.18 -1.10 -9.40
N GLU A 184 19.76 0.04 -9.07
CA GLU A 184 19.99 0.46 -7.67
C GLU A 184 18.83 1.31 -7.14
N PRO A 185 18.47 1.21 -5.85
CA PRO A 185 17.47 2.06 -5.23
C PRO A 185 17.84 3.54 -5.33
N LYS A 186 16.84 4.38 -5.61
CA LYS A 186 17.00 5.83 -5.70
C LYS A 186 16.07 6.53 -4.71
N PRO A 187 16.42 7.71 -4.18
CA PRO A 187 15.48 8.51 -3.41
C PRO A 187 14.22 8.80 -4.23
N LEU A 188 13.05 8.50 -3.68
CA LEU A 188 11.75 8.87 -4.24
C LEU A 188 11.31 10.21 -3.67
N PHE A 189 11.43 10.34 -2.35
CA PHE A 189 10.93 11.50 -1.61
C PHE A 189 11.78 11.79 -0.38
N LEU A 190 12.16 13.06 -0.25
CA LEU A 190 12.80 13.67 0.92
C LEU A 190 12.05 14.99 1.15
N PRO A 191 11.45 15.22 2.34
CA PRO A 191 10.78 16.47 2.64
C PRO A 191 11.73 17.67 2.54
N GLU A 192 11.22 18.85 2.26
CA GLU A 192 11.96 20.10 2.11
C GLU A 192 12.78 20.44 3.35
N ASN A 193 12.26 20.12 4.53
CA ASN A 193 12.95 20.29 5.81
C ASN A 193 14.08 19.27 6.08
N LYS A 194 14.23 18.28 5.19
CA LYS A 194 15.24 17.20 5.22
C LYS A 194 15.20 16.32 6.47
N LYS A 195 14.04 16.25 7.14
CA LYS A 195 13.80 15.38 8.29
C LYS A 195 13.20 14.05 7.87
N SER A 196 13.10 13.14 8.82
CA SER A 196 12.65 11.77 8.56
C SER A 196 11.21 11.73 8.05
N CYS A 197 11.00 10.93 7.01
CA CYS A 197 9.69 10.53 6.51
C CYS A 197 9.63 9.01 6.31
N ILE A 198 8.54 8.40 6.75
CA ILE A 198 8.30 6.97 6.59
C ILE A 198 6.86 6.67 6.15
N ASP A 199 6.54 5.38 5.96
CA ASP A 199 5.19 4.87 5.71
C ASP A 199 4.48 5.62 4.57
N GLY A 200 5.18 5.79 3.45
CA GLY A 200 4.61 6.43 2.27
C GLY A 200 3.45 5.61 1.70
N ASP A 201 2.35 6.28 1.33
CA ASP A 201 1.19 5.69 0.68
C ASP A 201 0.75 6.58 -0.49
N ILE A 202 0.80 6.07 -1.72
CA ILE A 202 0.61 6.86 -2.94
C ILE A 202 -0.66 6.43 -3.66
N ILE A 203 -1.53 7.39 -3.96
CA ILE A 203 -2.69 7.20 -4.84
C ILE A 203 -2.62 8.13 -6.05
N TYR A 204 -3.01 7.63 -7.22
CA TYR A 204 -3.14 8.44 -8.43
C TYR A 204 -4.58 8.94 -8.60
N LYS A 205 -4.76 10.27 -8.70
CA LYS A 205 -6.05 10.92 -8.92
C LYS A 205 -5.85 12.18 -9.77
N ASP A 206 -6.73 12.39 -10.76
CA ASP A 206 -6.80 13.61 -11.56
C ASP A 206 -5.46 14.10 -12.17
N GLY A 207 -4.60 13.17 -12.61
CA GLY A 207 -3.31 13.50 -13.23
C GLY A 207 -2.15 13.65 -12.25
N LEU A 208 -2.39 13.48 -10.95
CA LEU A 208 -1.39 13.61 -9.90
C LEU A 208 -1.25 12.33 -9.09
N TYR A 209 -0.02 12.07 -8.66
CA TYR A 209 0.28 11.14 -7.58
C TYR A 209 0.23 11.93 -6.27
N HIS A 210 -0.57 11.45 -5.32
CA HIS A 210 -0.72 12.00 -3.98
C HIS A 210 -0.04 11.05 -2.99
N LEU A 211 1.10 11.48 -2.45
CA LEU A 211 1.82 10.78 -1.40
C LEU A 211 1.32 11.25 -0.04
N PHE A 212 0.81 10.33 0.78
CA PHE A 212 0.65 10.51 2.22
C PHE A 212 1.85 9.89 2.90
N TYR A 213 2.49 10.60 3.82
CA TYR A 213 3.70 10.12 4.49
C TYR A 213 3.70 10.51 5.96
N LYS A 214 4.28 9.66 6.80
CA LYS A 214 4.46 9.92 8.22
C LYS A 214 5.71 10.76 8.46
N THR A 215 5.61 11.81 9.26
CA THR A 215 6.76 12.53 9.85
C THR A 215 7.28 11.79 11.09
N GLU A 216 8.59 11.78 11.33
CA GLU A 216 9.19 11.07 12.48
C GLU A 216 10.21 11.95 13.21
N GLY A 217 9.94 12.25 14.49
CA GLY A 217 10.83 13.04 15.35
C GLY A 217 10.76 14.55 15.17
N ASN A 218 9.95 15.05 14.24
CA ASN A 218 9.68 16.48 13.99
C ASN A 218 8.16 16.72 13.86
N GLY A 219 7.42 16.12 14.79
CA GLY A 219 6.01 15.77 14.63
C GLY A 219 5.88 14.30 14.22
N ASN A 220 4.79 13.67 14.64
CA ASN A 220 4.52 12.25 14.41
C ASN A 220 3.12 12.09 13.80
N GLY A 221 2.95 12.63 12.59
CA GLY A 221 1.67 12.76 11.92
C GLY A 221 1.77 12.47 10.43
N ILE A 222 0.63 12.49 9.74
CA ILE A 222 0.56 12.24 8.29
C ILE A 222 0.52 13.57 7.55
N LYS A 223 1.53 13.83 6.72
CA LYS A 223 1.57 14.92 5.76
C LYS A 223 1.28 14.41 4.36
N LYS A 224 1.09 15.34 3.44
CA LYS A 224 0.82 15.07 2.03
C LYS A 224 1.82 15.78 1.13
N ALA A 225 2.17 15.15 0.01
CA ALA A 225 2.88 15.75 -1.11
C ALA A 225 2.25 15.31 -2.44
N THR A 226 2.41 16.10 -3.48
CA THR A 226 1.89 15.77 -4.82
C THR A 226 2.94 15.91 -5.91
N THR A 227 2.86 15.08 -6.96
CA THR A 227 3.67 15.21 -8.17
C THR A 227 2.92 14.69 -9.39
N SER A 228 3.26 15.18 -10.58
CA SER A 228 2.76 14.63 -11.85
C SER A 228 3.62 13.48 -12.39
N SER A 229 4.86 13.34 -11.89
CA SER A 229 5.80 12.28 -12.31
C SER A 229 6.59 11.80 -11.10
N LEU A 230 6.40 10.52 -10.75
CA LEU A 230 6.99 9.89 -9.56
C LEU A 230 8.52 10.06 -9.50
N THR A 231 9.19 10.01 -10.65
CA THR A 231 10.65 10.05 -10.73
C THR A 231 11.25 11.42 -11.03
N SER A 232 10.42 12.47 -11.14
CA SER A 232 10.89 13.83 -11.42
C SER A 232 11.74 14.44 -10.30
N GLY A 233 11.62 13.92 -9.08
CA GLY A 233 12.18 14.52 -7.88
C GLY A 233 11.52 15.84 -7.48
N GLN A 234 10.43 16.23 -8.13
CA GLN A 234 9.68 17.46 -7.85
C GLN A 234 8.36 17.10 -7.17
N TRP A 235 8.25 17.45 -5.89
CA TRP A 235 7.07 17.23 -5.08
C TRP A 235 6.60 18.56 -4.48
N THR A 236 5.30 18.81 -4.52
CA THR A 236 4.66 19.95 -3.86
C THR A 236 4.07 19.46 -2.53
N GLU A 237 4.65 19.91 -1.41
CA GLU A 237 4.22 19.51 -0.08
C GLU A 237 3.07 20.35 0.47
N SER A 238 2.23 19.72 1.29
CA SER A 238 1.25 20.39 2.14
C SER A 238 1.86 20.71 3.50
N ASP A 239 1.59 21.91 4.01
CA ASP A 239 2.10 22.33 5.32
C ASP A 239 1.37 21.65 6.49
N ASP A 240 0.11 21.32 6.30
CA ASP A 240 -0.79 20.79 7.31
C ASP A 240 -0.73 19.27 7.45
N TYR A 241 -1.18 18.82 8.62
CA TYR A 241 -1.37 17.42 8.94
C TYR A 241 -2.76 16.95 8.51
N LYS A 242 -2.85 15.76 7.89
CA LYS A 242 -4.09 15.20 7.36
C LYS A 242 -4.84 14.31 8.36
N GLN A 243 -4.15 13.82 9.41
CA GLN A 243 -4.83 13.14 10.51
C GLN A 243 -5.75 14.08 11.29
N GLN A 244 -6.82 13.53 11.86
CA GLN A 244 -7.86 14.29 12.58
C GLN A 244 -7.77 14.08 14.10
N THR A 245 -6.64 13.56 14.57
CA THR A 245 -6.28 13.41 15.98
C THR A 245 -5.00 14.19 16.30
N LYS A 246 -4.82 14.50 17.58
CA LYS A 246 -3.57 15.07 18.12
C LYS A 246 -2.59 14.00 18.59
N ASP A 247 -3.04 12.75 18.70
CA ASP A 247 -2.18 11.64 19.06
C ASP A 247 -1.20 11.30 17.91
N PRO A 248 -0.02 10.74 18.20
CA PRO A 248 0.88 10.22 17.18
C PRO A 248 0.23 9.12 16.34
N VAL A 249 0.48 9.16 15.03
CA VAL A 249 -0.07 8.21 14.05
C VAL A 249 0.99 7.69 13.08
N GLU A 250 0.72 6.52 12.49
CA GLU A 250 1.58 5.88 11.49
C GLU A 250 0.79 5.00 10.52
N GLY A 251 1.48 4.43 9.52
CA GLY A 251 0.89 3.46 8.60
C GLY A 251 -0.37 3.93 7.88
N SER A 252 -0.28 5.09 7.21
CA SER A 252 -1.40 5.59 6.41
C SER A 252 -1.76 4.66 5.27
N GLY A 253 -3.05 4.51 5.01
CA GLY A 253 -3.59 3.85 3.82
C GLY A 253 -4.75 4.64 3.24
N ILE A 254 -4.67 5.01 1.96
CA ILE A 254 -5.70 5.70 1.20
C ILE A 254 -6.33 4.77 0.16
N PHE A 255 -7.65 4.64 0.15
CA PHE A 255 -8.36 3.83 -0.83
C PHE A 255 -9.69 4.45 -1.27
N PRO A 256 -10.13 4.21 -2.53
CA PRO A 256 -11.40 4.73 -3.02
C PRO A 256 -12.58 3.91 -2.48
N LEU A 257 -13.69 4.60 -2.20
CA LEU A 257 -14.99 3.95 -1.99
C LEU A 257 -15.68 3.71 -3.33
N VAL A 258 -15.76 2.45 -3.71
CA VAL A 258 -16.36 2.00 -4.97
C VAL A 258 -17.80 2.49 -5.09
N GLY A 259 -18.12 3.07 -6.26
CA GLY A 259 -19.45 3.64 -6.53
C GLY A 259 -19.64 5.06 -6.01
N SER A 260 -18.59 5.71 -5.50
CA SER A 260 -18.61 7.11 -5.07
C SER A 260 -17.36 7.87 -5.54
N ASP A 261 -17.33 9.18 -5.31
CA ASP A 261 -16.17 10.06 -5.50
C ASP A 261 -15.29 10.17 -4.25
N LYS A 262 -15.57 9.35 -3.24
CA LYS A 262 -14.96 9.44 -1.93
C LYS A 262 -13.80 8.48 -1.75
N TYR A 263 -12.92 8.84 -0.84
CA TYR A 263 -11.76 8.10 -0.43
C TYR A 263 -11.70 8.02 1.09
N ILE A 264 -11.19 6.90 1.59
CA ILE A 264 -10.93 6.67 3.00
C ILE A 264 -9.44 6.77 3.26
N LEU A 265 -9.03 7.70 4.12
CA LEU A 265 -7.69 7.71 4.71
C LEU A 265 -7.80 7.05 6.08
N MET A 266 -7.09 5.96 6.27
CA MET A 266 -6.97 5.26 7.55
C MET A 266 -5.53 5.32 8.06
N TYR A 267 -5.35 5.31 9.38
CA TYR A 267 -4.02 5.27 10.00
C TYR A 267 -4.09 4.68 11.40
N ASP A 268 -2.95 4.13 11.82
CA ASP A 268 -2.74 3.53 13.13
C ASP A 268 -2.40 4.60 14.17
N VAL A 269 -3.27 4.75 15.17
CA VAL A 269 -2.97 5.54 16.38
C VAL A 269 -2.16 4.66 17.32
N TYR A 270 -0.92 4.37 16.94
CA TYR A 270 -0.09 3.28 17.48
C TYR A 270 0.13 3.33 19.00
N THR A 271 0.02 4.52 19.60
CA THR A 271 0.11 4.72 21.06
C THR A 271 -1.16 4.34 21.82
N LYS A 272 -2.27 4.12 21.11
CA LYS A 272 -3.61 3.81 21.64
C LYS A 272 -4.11 2.43 21.22
N GLY A 273 -3.42 1.74 20.31
CA GLY A 273 -3.82 0.42 19.82
C GLY A 273 -5.15 0.43 19.06
N LYS A 274 -5.45 1.53 18.36
CA LYS A 274 -6.66 1.68 17.55
C LYS A 274 -6.33 2.32 16.21
N TYR A 275 -7.20 2.06 15.23
CA TYR A 275 -7.21 2.80 13.98
C TYR A 275 -8.15 4.02 14.07
N GLN A 276 -7.85 5.03 13.27
CA GLN A 276 -8.82 6.08 12.94
C GLN A 276 -9.04 6.08 11.43
N PHE A 277 -10.30 6.24 11.04
CA PHE A 277 -10.74 6.31 9.66
C PHE A 277 -11.33 7.68 9.38
N THR A 278 -10.95 8.24 8.24
CA THR A 278 -11.47 9.51 7.76
C THR A 278 -11.91 9.41 6.31
N GLU A 279 -12.80 10.30 5.89
CA GLU A 279 -13.35 10.36 4.55
C GLU A 279 -13.03 11.70 3.88
N SER A 280 -12.73 11.69 2.58
CA SER A 280 -12.50 12.89 1.75
C SER A 280 -12.94 12.64 0.30
N SER A 281 -13.35 13.69 -0.42
CA SER A 281 -13.59 13.64 -1.87
C SER A 281 -12.51 14.36 -2.70
N ASP A 282 -11.66 15.17 -2.05
CA ASP A 282 -10.62 15.98 -2.69
C ASP A 282 -9.19 15.58 -2.28
N LEU A 283 -9.05 14.61 -1.36
CA LEU A 283 -7.79 14.19 -0.76
C LEU A 283 -7.09 15.28 0.05
N GLU A 284 -7.79 16.37 0.40
CA GLU A 284 -7.26 17.48 1.18
C GLU A 284 -7.99 17.63 2.51
N HIS A 285 -9.32 17.65 2.47
CA HIS A 285 -10.16 17.83 3.64
C HIS A 285 -10.73 16.49 4.10
N PHE A 286 -10.35 16.07 5.29
CA PHE A 286 -10.72 14.77 5.86
C PHE A 286 -11.68 14.93 7.04
N LYS A 287 -12.70 14.06 7.12
CA LYS A 287 -13.66 14.02 8.24
C LYS A 287 -13.62 12.67 8.93
N VAL A 288 -13.60 12.65 10.26
CA VAL A 288 -13.61 11.42 11.05
C VAL A 288 -14.91 10.65 10.84
N ILE A 289 -14.79 9.35 10.60
CA ILE A 289 -15.91 8.42 10.40
C ILE A 289 -15.86 7.21 11.33
N ASP A 290 -15.06 7.24 12.40
CA ASP A 290 -14.89 6.12 13.35
C ASP A 290 -16.23 5.52 13.83
N HIS A 291 -17.26 6.34 14.02
CA HIS A 291 -18.60 5.92 14.44
C HIS A 291 -19.34 5.03 13.42
N ALA A 292 -18.95 5.07 12.16
CA ALA A 292 -19.50 4.26 11.08
C ALA A 292 -18.68 2.99 10.82
N ILE A 293 -17.47 2.88 11.40
CA ILE A 293 -16.58 1.74 11.18
C ILE A 293 -16.82 0.67 12.23
N SER A 294 -16.90 -0.58 11.78
CA SER A 294 -16.93 -1.75 12.66
C SER A 294 -15.90 -2.77 12.23
N MET A 295 -15.17 -3.32 13.21
CA MET A 295 -14.19 -4.38 13.01
C MET A 295 -14.27 -5.37 14.18
N ASP A 296 -14.14 -6.66 13.91
CA ASP A 296 -14.01 -7.71 14.93
C ASP A 296 -12.54 -8.08 15.24
N PHE A 297 -11.62 -7.20 14.84
CA PHE A 297 -10.17 -7.32 15.02
C PHE A 297 -9.54 -5.94 15.28
N HIS A 298 -8.27 -5.94 15.71
CA HIS A 298 -7.49 -4.74 15.98
C HIS A 298 -6.24 -4.75 15.07
N PRO A 299 -6.28 -4.09 13.91
CA PRO A 299 -5.15 -4.05 13.00
C PRO A 299 -4.06 -3.08 13.46
N ARG A 300 -2.86 -3.29 12.93
CA ARG A 300 -1.74 -2.34 12.78
C ARG A 300 -1.54 -2.07 11.28
N HIS A 301 -0.50 -1.31 10.91
CA HIS A 301 -0.22 -0.89 9.51
C HIS A 301 -0.58 -1.97 8.48
N GLY A 302 -1.41 -1.59 7.50
CA GLY A 302 -1.84 -2.43 6.40
C GLY A 302 -2.60 -1.63 5.33
N THR A 303 -3.12 -2.32 4.32
CA THR A 303 -3.76 -1.70 3.14
C THR A 303 -5.11 -2.34 2.82
N VAL A 304 -6.05 -1.53 2.34
CA VAL A 304 -7.35 -1.98 1.85
C VAL A 304 -7.39 -1.82 0.34
N MET A 305 -7.85 -2.85 -0.39
CA MET A 305 -8.12 -2.74 -1.82
C MET A 305 -9.52 -3.27 -2.20
N PRO A 306 -10.16 -2.72 -3.25
CA PRO A 306 -11.38 -3.29 -3.81
C PRO A 306 -11.16 -4.69 -4.41
N ILE A 307 -12.14 -5.57 -4.19
CA ILE A 307 -12.20 -6.93 -4.74
C ILE A 307 -13.57 -7.23 -5.37
N THR A 308 -13.59 -8.21 -6.26
CA THR A 308 -14.81 -8.68 -6.92
C THR A 308 -15.56 -9.70 -6.06
N PRO A 309 -16.87 -9.90 -6.29
CA PRO A 309 -17.63 -10.99 -5.67
C PRO A 309 -17.01 -12.38 -5.87
N LYS A 310 -16.35 -12.62 -7.01
CA LYS A 310 -15.71 -13.91 -7.32
C LYS A 310 -14.49 -14.16 -6.44
N GLU A 311 -13.69 -13.12 -6.20
CA GLU A 311 -12.54 -13.17 -5.31
C GLU A 311 -12.98 -13.33 -3.85
N LEU A 312 -13.99 -12.58 -3.42
CA LEU A 312 -14.57 -12.73 -2.08
C LEU A 312 -15.07 -14.16 -1.84
N LYS A 313 -15.83 -14.74 -2.78
CA LYS A 313 -16.27 -16.15 -2.70
C LYS A 313 -15.09 -17.13 -2.63
N ARG A 314 -14.00 -16.85 -3.33
CA ARG A 314 -12.80 -17.69 -3.28
C ARG A 314 -12.13 -17.62 -1.90
N LEU A 315 -12.00 -16.42 -1.33
CA LEU A 315 -11.48 -16.23 0.02
C LEU A 315 -12.32 -16.99 1.06
N PHE A 316 -13.66 -16.92 0.97
CA PHE A 316 -14.55 -17.69 1.86
C PHE A 316 -14.41 -19.20 1.70
N LYS A 317 -14.18 -19.69 0.48
CA LYS A 317 -13.97 -21.13 0.26
C LYS A 317 -12.75 -21.65 0.99
N VAL A 318 -11.71 -20.83 1.16
CA VAL A 318 -10.43 -21.24 1.74
C VAL A 318 -10.36 -20.92 3.23
N TYR A 319 -10.77 -19.73 3.63
CA TYR A 319 -10.61 -19.21 4.99
C TYR A 319 -11.90 -19.25 5.83
N GLY A 320 -13.01 -19.75 5.25
CA GLY A 320 -14.34 -19.69 5.84
C GLY A 320 -15.02 -18.33 5.63
N LYS A 321 -16.36 -18.35 5.57
CA LYS A 321 -17.17 -17.13 5.63
C LYS A 321 -17.28 -16.70 7.10
N PRO A 322 -16.90 -15.47 7.49
CA PRO A 322 -17.06 -15.00 8.86
C PRO A 322 -18.52 -15.01 9.30
N GLU A 323 -18.73 -15.26 10.59
CA GLU A 323 -20.07 -15.20 11.18
C GLU A 323 -20.65 -13.78 11.07
N GLY A 324 -21.90 -13.67 10.62
CA GLY A 324 -22.59 -12.39 10.46
C GLY A 324 -22.12 -11.54 9.28
N PHE A 325 -21.41 -12.11 8.29
CA PHE A 325 -21.03 -11.42 7.05
C PHE A 325 -22.13 -11.37 5.99
#